data_AF-A0A352BG05-F1
#
_entry.id   AF-A0A352BG05-F1
#
_cell.length_a   1.000
_cell.length_b   1.000
_cell.length_c   1.000
_cell.angle_alpha   90.00
_cell.angle_beta   90.00
_cell.angle_gamma   90.00
#
_symmetry.space_group_name_H-M   'P 1'
#
loop_
_entity.id
_entity.type
_entity.pdbx_description
1 polymer ?
#
loop_
_entity_poly.entity_id
_entity_poly.type
_entity_poly.pdbx_seq_one_letter_code
_entity_poly.pdbx_strand_id
1 'polypeptide(L)'
;MNNAEMGKDIACKQNVGEQPVPCDEKPQDDGSLLDKFKSVDALKSAYQNLEKEFTQKCQELSRANEKLSLAENAVAPEKPIADKRFEEFLSKNSVAKKYVQEMSEILKDDKTENRDETFFENTLEKAIAQKNLPYNKIVADQNFLNEYIFSNSKIKEHFIDDYLKDISEKRTLPLMTSTNGIGTTVAPVSKPKTIGEAGKVAESYFKD
;
A
#
# COMPACT_ATOMS: atom_id res chain seq x y z
N MET A 1 -2.18 15.35 -59.10
CA MET A 1 -3.22 14.33 -58.85
C MET A 1 -2.78 13.47 -57.67
N ASN A 2 -3.51 13.62 -56.57
CA ASN A 2 -3.83 12.68 -55.48
C ASN A 2 -2.70 11.98 -54.69
N ASN A 3 -2.62 12.32 -53.39
CA ASN A 3 -3.02 11.44 -52.26
C ASN A 3 -2.89 12.29 -50.97
N ALA A 4 -3.98 12.72 -50.34
CA ALA A 4 -4.93 11.99 -49.49
C ALA A 4 -4.51 11.99 -48.00
N GLU A 5 -5.40 12.60 -47.22
CA GLU A 5 -5.49 12.84 -45.77
C GLU A 5 -5.02 11.70 -44.85
N MET A 6 -4.44 12.07 -43.70
CA MET A 6 -4.84 11.49 -42.40
C MET A 6 -4.36 12.37 -41.24
N GLY A 7 -5.24 13.27 -40.79
CA GLY A 7 -5.19 13.80 -39.43
C GLY A 7 -5.56 12.69 -38.45
N LYS A 8 -4.82 12.58 -37.35
CA LYS A 8 -5.23 11.80 -36.18
C LYS A 8 -5.28 12.75 -34.99
N ASP A 9 -6.47 13.32 -34.80
CA ASP A 9 -6.88 13.98 -33.57
C ASP A 9 -6.85 12.94 -32.45
N ILE A 10 -5.93 13.10 -31.50
CA ILE A 10 -5.96 12.35 -30.25
C ILE A 10 -6.98 13.06 -29.36
N ALA A 11 -8.22 12.57 -29.43
CA ALA A 11 -9.33 12.99 -28.60
C ALA A 11 -8.99 12.81 -27.10
N CYS A 12 -8.97 13.92 -26.37
CA CYS A 12 -9.11 13.93 -24.91
C CYS A 12 -10.50 13.37 -24.57
N LYS A 13 -10.55 12.08 -24.21
CA LYS A 13 -11.74 11.48 -23.62
C LYS A 13 -11.90 12.00 -22.19
N GLN A 14 -12.93 12.79 -21.96
CA GLN A 14 -13.50 12.99 -20.63
C GLN A 14 -14.53 11.88 -20.37
N ASN A 15 -14.36 11.14 -19.28
CA ASN A 15 -15.46 10.59 -18.47
C ASN A 15 -14.85 10.11 -17.14
N VAL A 16 -14.94 10.92 -16.09
CA VAL A 16 -15.98 10.90 -15.04
C VAL A 16 -16.04 9.51 -14.37
N GLY A 17 -15.16 9.32 -13.41
CA GLY A 17 -15.23 8.27 -12.40
C GLY A 17 -15.48 8.93 -11.05
N GLU A 18 -16.74 8.91 -10.65
CA GLU A 18 -17.25 9.36 -9.37
C GLU A 18 -16.79 8.39 -8.27
N GLN A 19 -16.12 8.89 -7.23
CA GLN A 19 -16.25 8.36 -5.87
C GLN A 19 -15.81 9.41 -4.83
N PRO A 20 -16.50 9.48 -3.68
CA PRO A 20 -16.50 10.61 -2.77
C PRO A 20 -15.31 10.52 -1.82
N VAL A 21 -14.73 11.68 -1.47
CA VAL A 21 -13.81 11.78 -0.34
C VAL A 21 -14.37 12.73 0.72
N PRO A 22 -14.18 12.39 2.02
CA PRO A 22 -15.05 12.83 3.10
C PRO A 22 -14.81 14.28 3.50
N CYS A 23 -15.90 14.96 3.84
CA CYS A 23 -15.88 16.29 4.44
C CYS A 23 -15.55 16.17 5.94
N ASP A 24 -14.40 16.71 6.34
CA ASP A 24 -14.20 17.14 7.73
C ASP A 24 -14.84 18.53 7.93
N GLU A 25 -15.83 18.59 8.82
CA GLU A 25 -16.44 19.80 9.39
C GLU A 25 -15.44 20.46 10.37
N LYS A 26 -15.33 21.77 10.66
CA LYS A 26 -16.05 23.06 10.48
C LYS A 26 -15.12 24.18 11.06
N PRO A 27 -15.30 25.51 10.83
CA PRO A 27 -16.53 26.24 11.15
C PRO A 27 -17.05 27.17 10.06
N GLN A 28 -18.32 27.49 10.24
CA GLN A 28 -19.18 28.30 9.40
C GLN A 28 -18.63 29.71 9.21
N ASP A 29 -18.56 30.12 7.95
CA ASP A 29 -18.68 31.51 7.53
C ASP A 29 -19.65 31.49 6.34
N ASP A 30 -20.85 32.00 6.58
CA ASP A 30 -22.01 32.09 5.71
C ASP A 30 -21.87 33.22 4.67
N GLY A 31 -20.64 33.49 4.23
CA GLY A 31 -20.34 34.34 3.08
C GLY A 31 -20.65 33.61 1.78
N SER A 32 -21.61 34.12 1.02
CA SER A 32 -21.88 33.70 -0.36
C SER A 32 -20.56 33.62 -1.14
N LEU A 33 -20.42 32.70 -2.10
CA LEU A 33 -19.22 32.62 -2.96
C LEU A 33 -18.90 33.94 -3.69
N LEU A 34 -19.88 34.85 -3.73
CA LEU A 34 -19.83 36.23 -4.19
C LEU A 34 -19.12 37.21 -3.23
N ASP A 35 -18.92 36.88 -1.96
CA ASP A 35 -18.16 37.72 -1.03
C ASP A 35 -16.64 37.55 -1.20
N LYS A 36 -16.21 36.40 -1.74
CA LYS A 36 -14.79 36.14 -2.06
C LYS A 36 -14.32 36.86 -3.33
N PHE A 37 -15.26 37.25 -4.21
CA PHE A 37 -14.97 37.91 -5.48
C PHE A 37 -15.83 39.17 -5.62
N LYS A 38 -15.19 40.33 -5.76
CA LYS A 38 -15.85 41.64 -5.81
C LYS A 38 -16.96 41.79 -6.88
N SER A 39 -17.01 40.92 -7.90
CA SER A 39 -18.08 40.86 -8.90
C SER A 39 -18.10 39.50 -9.62
N VAL A 40 -19.19 39.21 -10.33
CA VAL A 40 -19.31 38.03 -11.22
C VAL A 40 -18.25 38.05 -12.32
N ASP A 41 -17.88 39.24 -12.82
CA ASP A 41 -16.79 39.39 -13.79
C ASP A 41 -15.43 39.07 -13.19
N ALA A 42 -15.20 39.41 -11.91
CA ALA A 42 -13.98 39.04 -11.20
C ALA A 42 -13.89 37.52 -11.00
N LEU A 43 -15.01 36.86 -10.71
CA LEU A 43 -15.10 35.40 -10.64
C LEU A 43 -14.76 34.76 -12.00
N LYS A 44 -15.39 35.23 -13.09
CA LYS A 44 -15.13 34.74 -14.45
C LYS A 44 -13.67 34.92 -14.86
N SER A 45 -13.09 36.08 -14.55
CA SER A 45 -11.68 36.37 -14.83
C SER A 45 -10.74 35.46 -14.04
N ALA A 46 -11.05 35.15 -12.78
CA ALA A 46 -10.25 34.23 -11.98
C ALA A 46 -10.22 32.81 -12.55
N TYR A 47 -11.37 32.30 -13.03
CA TYR A 47 -11.43 31.01 -13.70
C TYR A 47 -10.61 30.97 -14.99
N GLN A 48 -10.72 32.01 -15.82
CA GLN A 48 -9.96 32.10 -17.07
C GLN A 48 -8.44 32.17 -16.82
N ASN A 49 -8.01 32.87 -15.77
CA ASN A 49 -6.60 32.91 -15.37
C ASN A 49 -6.12 31.54 -14.88
N LEU A 50 -6.94 30.84 -14.08
CA LEU A 50 -6.61 29.49 -13.60
C LEU A 50 -6.46 28.50 -14.76
N GLU A 51 -7.37 28.54 -15.73
CA GLU A 51 -7.34 27.70 -16.93
C GLU A 51 -6.09 27.97 -17.78
N LYS A 52 -5.69 29.24 -17.90
CA LYS A 52 -4.46 29.64 -18.58
C LYS A 52 -3.21 29.09 -17.88
N GLU A 53 -3.14 29.19 -16.56
CA GLU A 53 -2.04 28.63 -15.75
C GLU A 53 -1.97 27.10 -15.87
N PHE A 54 -3.12 26.43 -15.89
CA PHE A 54 -3.18 24.98 -16.09
C PHE A 54 -2.62 24.59 -17.46
N THR A 55 -3.02 25.31 -18.51
CA THR A 55 -2.52 25.07 -19.87
C THR A 55 -1.02 25.34 -19.98
N GLN A 56 -0.54 26.43 -19.37
CA GLN A 56 0.88 26.79 -19.37
C GLN A 56 1.72 25.73 -18.64
N LYS A 57 1.28 25.28 -17.45
CA LYS A 57 1.94 24.19 -16.73
C LYS A 57 1.95 22.88 -17.52
N CYS A 58 0.84 22.53 -18.18
CA CYS A 58 0.79 21.33 -19.03
C CYS A 58 1.79 21.41 -20.20
N GLN A 59 1.93 22.57 -20.84
CA GLN A 59 2.92 22.76 -21.91
C GLN A 59 4.36 22.69 -21.39
N GLU A 60 4.63 23.31 -20.24
CA GLU A 60 5.96 23.27 -19.62
C GLU A 60 6.34 21.85 -19.20
N LEU A 61 5.42 21.12 -18.59
CA LEU A 61 5.61 19.72 -18.19
C LEU A 61 5.86 18.84 -19.42
N SER A 62 5.08 19.02 -20.49
CA SER A 62 5.28 18.30 -21.76
C SER A 62 6.67 18.55 -22.34
N ARG A 63 7.12 19.81 -22.40
CA ARG A 63 8.47 20.16 -22.89
C ARG A 63 9.58 19.61 -22.00
N ALA A 64 9.41 19.64 -20.68
CA ALA A 64 10.38 19.08 -19.74
C ALA A 64 10.47 17.56 -19.90
N ASN A 65 9.35 16.88 -20.07
CA ASN A 65 9.28 15.43 -20.29
C ASN A 65 9.88 15.03 -21.64
N GLU A 66 9.64 15.81 -22.70
CA GLU A 66 10.26 15.59 -24.01
C GLU A 66 11.79 15.80 -23.94
N LYS A 67 12.26 16.83 -23.24
CA LYS A 67 13.70 17.03 -23.00
C LYS A 67 14.34 15.92 -22.19
N LEU A 68 13.64 15.40 -21.17
CA LEU A 68 14.10 14.25 -20.39
C LEU A 68 14.15 12.98 -21.25
N SER A 69 13.11 12.72 -22.05
CA SER A 69 13.09 11.60 -22.99
C SER A 69 14.23 11.70 -24.01
N LEU A 70 14.49 12.89 -24.56
CA LEU A 70 15.62 13.09 -25.48
C LEU A 70 16.97 12.95 -24.77
N ALA A 71 17.09 13.37 -23.50
CA ALA A 71 18.30 13.17 -22.70
C ALA A 71 18.50 11.69 -22.34
N GLU A 72 17.44 10.97 -22.00
CA GLU A 72 17.44 9.52 -21.70
C GLU A 72 17.80 8.70 -22.94
N ASN A 73 17.34 9.11 -24.13
CA ASN A 73 17.69 8.47 -25.39
C ASN A 73 19.04 8.93 -25.97
N ALA A 74 19.58 10.08 -25.53
CA ALA A 74 20.93 10.55 -25.87
C ALA A 74 22.01 10.00 -24.92
N VAL A 75 21.61 9.46 -23.76
CA VAL A 75 22.43 8.55 -22.99
C VAL A 75 22.39 7.21 -23.72
N ALA A 76 23.25 7.08 -24.73
CA ALA A 76 23.82 5.78 -25.07
C ALA A 76 24.11 5.05 -23.75
N PRO A 77 23.74 3.76 -23.61
CA PRO A 77 23.86 3.02 -22.35
C PRO A 77 25.21 3.39 -21.76
N GLU A 78 25.22 4.10 -20.62
CA GLU A 78 26.48 4.55 -20.02
C GLU A 78 27.33 3.31 -19.98
N LYS A 79 28.35 3.24 -20.85
CA LYS A 79 29.18 2.05 -20.95
C LYS A 79 29.72 1.88 -19.55
N PRO A 80 29.33 0.81 -18.83
CA PRO A 80 29.91 0.56 -17.53
C PRO A 80 31.41 0.53 -17.81
N ILE A 81 32.14 1.25 -16.96
CA ILE A 81 33.59 1.45 -17.01
C ILE A 81 34.24 0.33 -17.82
N ALA A 82 34.80 0.67 -18.99
CA ALA A 82 35.21 -0.26 -20.03
C ALA A 82 36.43 -1.12 -19.59
N ASP A 83 36.20 -1.90 -18.56
CA ASP A 83 37.13 -2.80 -17.92
C ASP A 83 36.75 -4.18 -18.39
N LYS A 84 37.56 -4.75 -19.29
CA LYS A 84 37.32 -6.08 -19.85
C LYS A 84 37.18 -7.14 -18.74
N ARG A 85 37.86 -6.93 -17.61
CA ARG A 85 37.79 -7.79 -16.41
C ARG A 85 36.42 -7.73 -15.74
N PHE A 86 35.77 -6.56 -15.73
CA PHE A 86 34.42 -6.40 -15.21
C PHE A 86 33.39 -7.09 -16.11
N GLU A 87 33.49 -6.94 -17.42
CA GLU A 87 32.62 -7.65 -18.37
C GLU A 87 32.79 -9.18 -18.30
N GLU A 88 34.02 -9.65 -18.11
CA GLU A 88 34.31 -11.07 -17.90
C GLU A 88 33.70 -11.58 -16.58
N PHE A 89 33.80 -10.78 -15.50
CA PHE A 89 33.14 -11.08 -14.22
C PHE A 89 31.61 -11.14 -14.37
N LEU A 90 30.99 -10.19 -15.07
CA LEU A 90 29.55 -10.20 -15.34
C LEU A 90 29.12 -11.41 -16.20
N SER A 91 30.00 -11.87 -17.08
CA SER A 91 29.74 -13.05 -17.92
C SER A 91 29.82 -14.34 -17.10
N LYS A 92 30.76 -14.42 -16.15
CA LYS A 92 30.91 -15.54 -15.20
C LYS A 92 29.81 -15.56 -14.15
N ASN A 93 29.40 -14.38 -13.66
CA ASN A 93 28.45 -14.25 -12.57
C ASN A 93 27.10 -13.66 -13.03
N SER A 94 26.11 -14.53 -13.19
CA SER A 94 24.75 -14.14 -13.62
C SER A 94 24.02 -13.26 -12.59
N VAL A 95 24.36 -13.34 -11.30
CA VAL A 95 23.78 -12.51 -10.24
C VAL A 95 24.26 -11.07 -10.38
N ALA A 96 25.54 -10.87 -10.73
CA ALA A 96 26.13 -9.56 -10.93
C ALA A 96 25.44 -8.74 -12.02
N LYS A 97 24.87 -9.41 -13.04
CA LYS A 97 24.09 -8.75 -14.12
C LYS A 97 22.88 -7.96 -13.62
N LYS A 98 22.31 -8.32 -12.46
CA LYS A 98 21.17 -7.61 -11.87
C LYS A 98 21.58 -6.34 -11.13
N TYR A 99 22.85 -6.23 -10.77
CA TYR A 99 23.39 -5.15 -9.94
C TYR A 99 24.43 -4.30 -10.70
N VAL A 100 24.41 -4.33 -12.04
CA VAL A 100 25.44 -3.67 -12.88
C VAL A 100 25.46 -2.16 -12.65
N GLN A 101 24.29 -1.54 -12.50
CA GLN A 101 24.17 -0.10 -12.29
C GLN A 101 24.77 0.29 -10.94
N GLU A 102 24.41 -0.42 -9.88
CA GLU A 102 24.89 -0.22 -8.52
C GLU A 102 26.38 -0.49 -8.40
N MET A 103 26.87 -1.57 -8.99
CA MET A 103 28.30 -1.85 -9.07
C MET A 103 29.01 -0.74 -9.82
N SER A 104 28.48 -0.28 -10.96
CA SER A 104 29.11 0.80 -11.73
C SER A 104 29.21 2.12 -10.96
N GLU A 105 28.24 2.41 -10.10
CA GLU A 105 28.24 3.59 -9.22
C GLU A 105 29.33 3.47 -8.16
N ILE A 106 29.42 2.33 -7.48
CA ILE A 106 30.48 2.07 -6.49
C ILE A 106 31.88 2.13 -7.13
N LEU A 107 32.02 1.61 -8.36
CA LEU A 107 33.29 1.63 -9.10
C LEU A 107 33.69 3.03 -9.62
N LYS A 108 32.76 3.98 -9.72
CA LYS A 108 33.07 5.38 -10.07
C LYS A 108 33.68 6.12 -8.88
N ASP A 109 33.25 5.78 -7.66
CA ASP A 109 33.73 6.41 -6.43
C ASP A 109 35.09 5.86 -5.95
N ASP A 110 35.41 4.60 -6.24
CA ASP A 110 36.64 3.97 -5.78
C ASP A 110 37.84 4.23 -6.71
N LYS A 111 38.91 4.82 -6.14
CA LYS A 111 40.17 5.15 -6.85
C LYS A 111 41.16 3.98 -6.92
N THR A 112 40.72 2.76 -6.66
CA THR A 112 41.59 1.59 -6.59
C THR A 112 42.05 1.19 -7.99
N GLU A 113 43.36 1.27 -8.22
CA GLU A 113 43.99 0.89 -9.49
C GLU A 113 44.01 -0.63 -9.71
N ASN A 114 43.95 -1.43 -8.64
CA ASN A 114 43.94 -2.88 -8.75
C ASN A 114 42.51 -3.45 -8.73
N ARG A 115 42.00 -3.74 -9.93
CA ARG A 115 40.65 -4.29 -10.16
C ARG A 115 40.74 -5.78 -10.45
N ASP A 116 40.92 -6.55 -9.38
CA ASP A 116 40.97 -8.02 -9.40
C ASP A 116 39.58 -8.65 -9.20
N GLU A 117 39.48 -9.97 -9.39
CA GLU A 117 38.21 -10.71 -9.28
C GLU A 117 37.58 -10.58 -7.88
N THR A 118 38.39 -10.64 -6.83
CA THR A 118 37.97 -10.42 -5.44
C THR A 118 37.45 -9.01 -5.17
N PHE A 119 37.94 -8.00 -5.90
CA PHE A 119 37.43 -6.64 -5.79
C PHE A 119 36.01 -6.54 -6.36
N PHE A 120 35.76 -7.17 -7.51
CA PHE A 120 34.41 -7.21 -8.08
C PHE A 120 33.44 -8.02 -7.21
N GLU A 121 33.88 -9.10 -6.58
CA GLU A 121 33.09 -9.85 -5.59
C GLU A 121 32.71 -8.96 -4.40
N ASN A 122 33.69 -8.30 -3.78
CA ASN A 122 33.44 -7.39 -2.65
C ASN A 122 32.51 -6.22 -3.04
N THR A 123 32.65 -5.71 -4.27
CA THR A 123 31.77 -4.65 -4.79
C THR A 123 30.36 -5.17 -4.98
N LEU A 124 30.20 -6.38 -5.52
CA LEU A 124 28.91 -7.02 -5.69
C LEU A 124 28.24 -7.25 -4.33
N GLU A 125 28.99 -7.77 -3.35
CA GLU A 125 28.50 -7.94 -1.99
C GLU A 125 28.05 -6.62 -1.38
N LYS A 126 28.80 -5.54 -1.58
CA LYS A 126 28.44 -4.19 -1.11
C LYS A 126 27.18 -3.65 -1.80
N ALA A 127 27.05 -3.84 -3.11
CA ALA A 127 25.85 -3.46 -3.87
C ALA A 127 24.61 -4.24 -3.39
N ILE A 128 24.77 -5.53 -3.19
CA ILE A 128 23.72 -6.41 -2.64
C ILE A 128 23.35 -5.97 -1.23
N ALA A 129 24.32 -5.65 -0.37
CA ALA A 129 24.07 -5.22 1.00
C ALA A 129 23.37 -3.85 1.07
N GLN A 130 23.69 -2.92 0.16
CA GLN A 130 23.00 -1.63 0.08
C GLN A 130 21.53 -1.77 -0.32
N LYS A 131 21.21 -2.70 -1.22
CA LYS A 131 19.84 -2.95 -1.71
C LYS A 131 19.04 -3.89 -0.82
N ASN A 132 19.67 -4.80 -0.09
CA ASN A 132 18.98 -5.67 0.85
C ASN A 132 18.64 -4.88 2.10
N LEU A 133 17.42 -4.36 2.15
CA LEU A 133 16.89 -3.78 3.37
C LEU A 133 16.81 -4.88 4.45
N PRO A 134 17.19 -4.57 5.71
CA PRO A 134 16.96 -5.50 6.80
C PRO A 134 15.46 -5.79 6.94
N TYR A 135 15.11 -7.03 7.28
CA TYR A 135 13.72 -7.51 7.31
C TYR A 135 12.77 -6.59 8.10
N ASN A 136 13.26 -5.95 9.17
CA ASN A 136 12.49 -4.99 9.96
C ASN A 136 12.03 -3.75 9.19
N LYS A 137 12.79 -3.30 8.18
CA LYS A 137 12.41 -2.18 7.32
C LYS A 137 11.45 -2.59 6.21
N ILE A 138 11.56 -3.83 5.72
CA ILE A 138 10.66 -4.39 4.70
C ILE A 138 9.24 -4.56 5.27
N VAL A 139 9.13 -5.02 6.52
CA VAL A 139 7.84 -5.18 7.20
C VAL A 139 7.15 -3.83 7.47
N ALA A 140 7.89 -2.73 7.50
CA ALA A 140 7.33 -1.38 7.68
C ALA A 140 6.88 -0.73 6.36
N ASP A 141 7.33 -1.23 5.20
CA ASP A 141 7.00 -0.65 3.90
C ASP A 141 5.58 -1.04 3.47
N GLN A 142 4.69 -0.04 3.44
CA GLN A 142 3.29 -0.21 3.07
C GLN A 142 3.11 -0.69 1.63
N ASN A 143 4.00 -0.32 0.70
CA ASN A 143 3.88 -0.74 -0.70
C ASN A 143 4.15 -2.25 -0.83
N PHE A 144 5.23 -2.72 -0.20
CA PHE A 144 5.54 -4.15 -0.13
C PHE A 144 4.42 -4.94 0.55
N LEU A 145 3.91 -4.48 1.70
CA LEU A 145 2.84 -5.16 2.42
C LEU A 145 1.57 -5.28 1.56
N ASN A 146 1.15 -4.21 0.89
CA ASN A 146 -0.03 -4.22 0.03
C ASN A 146 0.12 -5.18 -1.15
N GLU A 147 1.26 -5.14 -1.84
CA GLU A 147 1.47 -5.94 -3.06
C GLU A 147 1.72 -7.42 -2.77
N TYR A 148 2.46 -7.76 -1.71
CA TYR A 148 2.94 -9.14 -1.48
C TYR A 148 2.26 -9.85 -0.31
N ILE A 149 1.90 -9.13 0.76
CA ILE A 149 1.30 -9.74 1.97
C ILE A 149 -0.22 -9.70 1.89
N PHE A 150 -0.82 -8.52 1.80
CA PHE A 150 -2.28 -8.33 1.83
C PHE A 150 -2.96 -8.77 0.53
N SER A 151 -2.25 -8.76 -0.59
CA SER A 151 -2.78 -9.29 -1.86
C SER A 151 -2.85 -10.82 -1.86
N ASN A 152 -2.01 -11.51 -1.09
CA ASN A 152 -1.99 -12.98 -1.06
C ASN A 152 -3.17 -13.53 -0.24
N SER A 153 -4.07 -14.27 -0.89
CA SER A 153 -5.26 -14.82 -0.24
C SER A 153 -4.92 -15.85 0.83
N LYS A 154 -3.91 -16.71 0.61
CA LYS A 154 -3.53 -17.77 1.55
C LYS A 154 -3.03 -17.20 2.88
N ILE A 155 -2.29 -16.09 2.82
CA ILE A 155 -1.81 -15.40 4.01
C ILE A 155 -2.97 -14.78 4.79
N LYS A 156 -3.94 -14.17 4.09
CA LYS A 156 -5.15 -13.63 4.71
C LYS A 156 -6.00 -14.72 5.37
N GLU A 157 -6.21 -15.84 4.68
CA GLU A 157 -6.92 -17.00 5.22
C GLU A 157 -6.27 -17.50 6.50
N HIS A 158 -4.94 -17.64 6.53
CA HIS A 158 -4.22 -18.03 7.73
C HIS A 158 -4.44 -17.06 8.90
N PHE A 159 -4.41 -15.74 8.67
CA PHE A 159 -4.68 -14.75 9.73
C PHE A 159 -6.13 -14.80 10.22
N ILE A 160 -7.09 -15.02 9.32
CA ILE A 160 -8.50 -15.16 9.66
C ILE A 160 -8.71 -16.42 10.49
N ASP A 161 -8.11 -17.55 10.08
CA ASP A 161 -8.21 -18.82 10.80
C ASP A 161 -7.61 -18.71 12.20
N ASP A 162 -6.43 -18.11 12.33
CA ASP A 162 -5.78 -17.92 13.63
C ASP A 162 -6.60 -17.00 14.55
N TYR A 163 -7.18 -15.93 13.99
CA TYR A 163 -8.09 -15.05 14.73
C TYR A 163 -9.38 -15.74 15.17
N LEU A 164 -10.02 -16.52 14.28
CA LEU A 164 -11.23 -17.28 14.60
C LEU A 164 -10.94 -18.37 15.63
N LYS A 165 -9.79 -19.01 15.54
CA LYS A 165 -9.31 -19.98 16.52
C LYS A 165 -9.12 -19.32 17.88
N ASP A 166 -8.42 -18.18 17.93
CA ASP A 166 -8.21 -17.42 19.17
C ASP A 166 -9.55 -16.98 19.81
N ILE A 167 -10.51 -16.55 19.00
CA ILE A 167 -11.86 -16.26 19.48
C ILE A 167 -12.55 -17.51 20.02
N SER A 168 -12.44 -18.64 19.31
CA SER A 168 -13.09 -19.88 19.73
C SER A 168 -12.52 -20.41 21.04
N GLU A 169 -11.22 -20.27 21.25
CA GLU A 169 -10.51 -20.73 22.45
C GLU A 169 -10.73 -19.78 23.63
N LYS A 170 -10.78 -18.46 23.38
CA LYS A 170 -11.05 -17.44 24.42
C LYS A 170 -12.54 -17.26 24.73
N ARG A 171 -13.46 -17.69 23.85
CA ARG A 171 -14.90 -17.73 24.13
C ARG A 171 -15.27 -18.99 24.92
N THR A 172 -14.86 -19.05 26.18
CA THR A 172 -15.67 -19.69 27.22
C THR A 172 -16.68 -18.67 27.78
N LEU A 173 -17.43 -18.00 26.91
CA LEU A 173 -18.60 -17.26 27.38
C LEU A 173 -19.74 -18.29 27.46
N PRO A 174 -20.43 -18.44 28.60
CA PRO A 174 -21.56 -19.33 28.70
C PRO A 174 -22.58 -18.92 27.64
N LEU A 175 -22.74 -19.76 26.63
CA LEU A 175 -23.70 -19.56 25.57
C LEU A 175 -25.08 -19.60 26.25
N MET A 176 -25.71 -18.45 26.46
CA MET A 176 -27.15 -18.36 26.70
C MET A 176 -27.87 -18.75 25.39
N THR A 177 -27.77 -20.02 24.98
CA THR A 177 -28.75 -21.04 25.31
C THR A 177 -30.21 -20.62 25.44
N SER A 178 -30.65 -19.49 24.90
CA SER A 178 -32.02 -19.00 25.02
C SER A 178 -32.92 -19.79 24.06
N THR A 179 -33.16 -21.04 24.46
CA THR A 179 -34.40 -21.79 24.24
C THR A 179 -35.63 -20.91 24.25
N ASN A 180 -35.75 -20.23 25.38
CA ASN A 180 -36.83 -19.34 25.75
C ASN A 180 -36.21 -18.36 26.75
N GLY A 181 -36.24 -17.07 26.45
CA GLY A 181 -35.59 -16.05 27.28
C GLY A 181 -36.06 -16.14 28.73
N ILE A 182 -35.12 -16.44 29.63
CA ILE A 182 -35.03 -16.03 31.04
C ILE A 182 -33.60 -16.41 31.46
N GLY A 183 -32.73 -15.41 31.53
CA GLY A 183 -31.44 -15.53 32.18
C GLY A 183 -31.66 -15.54 33.69
N THR A 184 -31.68 -16.72 34.29
CA THR A 184 -31.43 -16.89 35.73
C THR A 184 -30.40 -18.00 35.88
N THR A 185 -29.42 -17.77 36.76
CA THR A 185 -28.50 -18.81 37.20
C THR A 185 -29.33 -19.94 37.80
N VAL A 186 -29.52 -21.02 37.04
CA VAL A 186 -30.30 -22.17 37.48
C VAL A 186 -29.47 -22.90 38.53
N ALA A 187 -29.67 -22.57 39.80
CA ALA A 187 -29.50 -23.57 40.84
C ALA A 187 -30.48 -24.71 40.49
N PRO A 188 -30.03 -25.98 40.41
CA PRO A 188 -30.91 -27.07 40.06
C PRO A 188 -32.00 -27.18 41.14
N VAL A 189 -33.23 -26.82 40.80
CA VAL A 189 -34.38 -27.05 41.67
C VAL A 189 -34.61 -28.56 41.72
N SER A 190 -34.10 -29.20 42.77
CA SER A 190 -34.30 -30.63 43.02
C SER A 190 -35.78 -30.87 43.30
N LYS A 191 -36.51 -31.37 42.30
CA LYS A 191 -37.92 -31.74 42.45
C LYS A 191 -37.98 -33.17 43.01
N PRO A 192 -38.54 -33.37 44.21
CA PRO A 192 -38.64 -34.69 44.80
C PRO A 192 -39.56 -35.57 43.93
N LYS A 193 -39.11 -36.79 43.62
CA LYS A 193 -39.88 -37.73 42.78
C LYS A 193 -40.82 -38.61 43.61
N THR A 194 -40.67 -38.60 44.93
CA THR A 194 -41.45 -39.43 45.85
C THR A 194 -41.99 -38.60 47.01
N ILE A 195 -43.12 -39.05 47.59
CA ILE A 195 -43.76 -38.38 48.73
C ILE A 195 -42.83 -38.28 49.94
N GLY A 196 -42.00 -39.30 50.18
CA GLY A 196 -41.03 -39.27 51.29
C GLY A 196 -39.90 -38.26 51.08
N GLU A 197 -39.45 -38.09 49.84
CA GLU A 197 -38.44 -37.09 49.48
C GLU A 197 -39.03 -35.66 49.54
N ALA A 198 -40.29 -35.51 49.15
CA ALA A 198 -41.02 -34.24 49.28
C ALA A 198 -41.21 -33.84 50.74
N GLY A 199 -41.48 -34.82 51.61
CA GLY A 199 -41.54 -34.61 53.06
C GLY A 199 -40.22 -34.09 53.63
N LYS A 200 -39.08 -34.66 53.24
CA LYS A 200 -37.75 -34.21 53.69
C LYS A 200 -37.40 -32.80 53.20
N VAL A 201 -37.75 -32.49 51.95
CA VAL A 201 -37.55 -31.15 51.39
C VAL A 201 -38.40 -30.15 52.17
N ALA A 202 -39.69 -30.44 52.40
CA ALA A 202 -40.57 -29.57 53.21
C ALA A 202 -40.04 -29.39 54.64
N GLU A 203 -39.59 -30.46 55.30
CA GLU A 203 -39.03 -30.42 56.65
C GLU A 203 -37.82 -29.49 56.75
N SER A 204 -36.98 -29.42 55.69
CA SER A 204 -35.83 -28.51 55.66
C SER A 204 -36.20 -27.02 55.58
N TYR A 205 -37.42 -26.67 55.17
CA TYR A 205 -37.92 -25.29 55.18
C TYR A 205 -38.54 -24.85 56.52
N PHE A 206 -38.85 -25.80 57.40
CA PHE A 206 -39.47 -25.52 58.71
C PHE A 206 -38.51 -25.72 59.89
N LYS A 207 -37.29 -26.20 59.63
CA LYS A 207 -36.20 -26.28 60.61
C LYS A 207 -35.26 -25.08 60.43
N ASP A 208 -35.76 -23.91 60.78
CA ASP A 208 -34.96 -22.76 61.20
C ASP A 208 -35.12 -22.56 62.73
#